data_AF-A0A8J3ILG4-F1
#
_entry.id   AF-A0A8J3ILG4-F1
#
_cell.length_a   1.000
_cell.length_b   1.000
_cell.length_c   1.000
_cell.angle_alpha   90.00
_cell.angle_beta   90.00
_cell.angle_gamma   90.00
#
_symmetry.space_group_name_H-M   'P 1'
#
loop_
_entity.id
_entity.type
_entity.pdbx_description
1 polymer ?
#
loop_
_entity_poly.entity_id
_entity_poly.type
_entity_poly.pdbx_seq_one_letter_code
_entity_poly.pdbx_strand_id
1 'polypeptide(L)'
;MTFIEFGLDDVDQQHPILARLVGHGSMFALADNKGLIAQRNGHAHIRIYAGMRIPEGWETITGFDASNSQIARAWLLNQFSGWSNSLLALIHECNNRFVARPLYSLPIGHRWDFRPGVTLLGDAAHLMSPFSGEGVNLAMFDAAKLAEAIIEYSTLEEAVCAYEGPMFERAEIAARGANEGLAKAIAPDAPAGTLAFFREVMAAQSEQ
;
A
#
# COMPACT_ATOMS: atom_id res chain seq x y z
N MET A 1 -11.21 0.29 -0.30
CA MET A 1 -10.44 -0.89 -0.76
C MET A 1 -9.90 -1.59 0.47
N THR A 2 -9.73 -2.91 0.45
CA THR A 2 -9.17 -3.65 1.57
C THR A 2 -7.99 -4.51 1.13
N PHE A 3 -6.95 -4.56 1.96
CA PHE A 3 -5.90 -5.57 1.91
C PHE A 3 -6.19 -6.65 2.94
N ILE A 4 -6.05 -7.91 2.55
CA ILE A 4 -5.94 -9.02 3.49
C ILE A 4 -4.48 -9.44 3.48
N GLU A 5 -3.79 -9.17 4.59
CA GLU A 5 -2.39 -9.53 4.82
C GLU A 5 -2.30 -10.96 5.36
N PHE A 6 -1.37 -11.73 4.80
CA PHE A 6 -0.95 -13.05 5.26
C PHE A 6 0.49 -13.31 4.79
N GLY A 7 1.07 -14.47 5.07
CA GLY A 7 2.43 -14.74 4.62
C GLY A 7 2.89 -16.18 4.72
N LEU A 8 4.09 -16.42 4.21
CA LEU A 8 4.80 -17.69 4.24
C LEU A 8 6.09 -17.49 5.03
N ASP A 9 6.41 -18.43 5.91
CA ASP A 9 7.62 -18.41 6.74
C ASP A 9 8.62 -19.46 6.23
N ASP A 10 9.91 -19.26 6.52
CA ASP A 10 11.00 -20.19 6.15
C ASP A 10 10.97 -20.65 4.68
N VAL A 11 10.64 -19.75 3.75
CA VAL A 11 10.26 -20.10 2.38
C VAL A 11 11.36 -20.78 1.58
N ASP A 12 12.63 -20.58 1.92
CA ASP A 12 13.75 -21.24 1.24
C ASP A 12 13.82 -22.73 1.54
N GLN A 13 13.31 -23.16 2.71
CA GLN A 13 13.30 -24.55 3.14
C GLN A 13 11.92 -25.18 2.92
N GLN A 14 10.86 -24.51 3.35
CA GLN A 14 9.51 -25.06 3.37
C GLN A 14 8.76 -24.86 2.05
N HIS A 15 9.04 -23.77 1.32
CA HIS A 15 8.29 -23.39 0.11
C HIS A 15 9.21 -22.95 -1.06
N PRO A 16 10.22 -23.73 -1.46
CA PRO A 16 11.25 -23.29 -2.41
C PRO A 16 10.72 -22.97 -3.82
N ILE A 17 9.55 -23.51 -4.18
CA ILE A 17 8.87 -23.17 -5.44
C ILE A 17 8.27 -21.76 -5.35
N LEU A 18 7.57 -21.44 -4.26
CA LEU A 18 6.99 -20.12 -4.02
C LEU A 18 8.06 -19.04 -3.81
N ALA A 19 9.17 -19.41 -3.15
CA ALA A 19 10.34 -18.57 -3.04
C ALA A 19 10.90 -18.13 -4.41
N ARG A 20 11.01 -19.06 -5.36
CA ARG A 20 11.45 -18.75 -6.74
C ARG A 20 10.40 -18.00 -7.54
N LEU A 21 9.12 -18.32 -7.34
CA LEU A 21 8.01 -17.63 -7.99
C LEU A 21 8.06 -16.13 -7.66
N VAL A 22 8.14 -15.77 -6.38
CA VAL A 22 8.21 -14.36 -5.93
C VAL A 22 9.58 -13.73 -6.19
N GLY A 23 10.65 -14.52 -6.12
CA GLY A 23 12.01 -14.03 -6.30
C GLY A 23 12.55 -13.28 -5.07
N HIS A 24 13.52 -12.39 -5.30
CA HIS A 24 14.21 -11.63 -4.25
C HIS A 24 13.65 -10.22 -4.00
N GLY A 25 12.49 -9.91 -4.58
CA GLY A 25 11.85 -8.60 -4.47
C GLY A 25 10.34 -8.73 -4.30
N SER A 26 9.59 -7.99 -5.13
CA SER A 26 8.13 -8.01 -5.12
C SER A 26 7.57 -8.59 -6.42
N MET A 27 6.51 -9.37 -6.29
CA MET A 27 5.64 -9.80 -7.38
C MET A 27 4.29 -9.09 -7.28
N PHE A 28 3.75 -8.72 -8.44
CA PHE A 28 2.38 -8.25 -8.59
C PHE A 28 1.63 -9.14 -9.58
N ALA A 29 0.50 -9.72 -9.15
CA ALA A 29 -0.46 -10.36 -10.04
C ALA A 29 -1.80 -9.62 -9.89
N LEU A 30 -2.23 -8.93 -10.95
CA LEU A 30 -3.31 -7.95 -10.92
C LEU A 30 -4.33 -8.25 -12.02
N ALA A 31 -5.62 -8.35 -11.66
CA ALA A 31 -6.71 -8.50 -12.61
C ALA A 31 -8.05 -8.13 -11.97
N ASP A 32 -8.97 -7.54 -12.73
CA ASP A 32 -10.38 -7.33 -12.35
C ASP A 32 -10.59 -6.84 -10.91
N ASN A 33 -10.14 -5.62 -10.64
CA ASN A 33 -10.31 -4.93 -9.35
C ASN A 33 -9.71 -5.67 -8.14
N LYS A 34 -8.82 -6.63 -8.37
CA LYS A 34 -8.11 -7.36 -7.32
C LYS A 34 -6.69 -7.75 -7.72
N GLY A 35 -5.92 -8.15 -6.71
CA GLY A 35 -4.54 -8.55 -6.92
C GLY A 35 -3.92 -9.29 -5.75
N LEU A 36 -2.87 -10.06 -6.06
CA LEU A 36 -1.93 -10.60 -5.08
C LEU A 36 -0.61 -9.83 -5.23
N ILE A 37 -0.19 -9.21 -4.13
CA ILE A 37 1.09 -8.50 -4.02
C ILE A 37 1.93 -9.28 -3.01
N ALA A 38 2.97 -9.97 -3.49
CA ALA A 38 3.85 -10.78 -2.65
C ALA A 38 5.23 -10.13 -2.61
N GLN A 39 5.76 -9.91 -1.41
CA GLN A 39 7.08 -9.31 -1.20
C GLN A 39 7.94 -10.25 -0.37
N ARG A 40 9.16 -10.49 -0.87
CA ARG A 40 10.22 -11.19 -0.13
C ARG A 40 10.81 -10.23 0.90
N ASN A 41 10.71 -10.59 2.18
CA ASN A 41 11.24 -9.84 3.31
C ASN A 41 12.46 -10.56 3.91
N GLY A 42 13.10 -9.94 4.91
CA GLY A 42 14.16 -10.58 5.69
C GLY A 42 13.69 -11.85 6.40
N HIS A 43 14.64 -12.69 6.84
CA HIS A 43 14.38 -13.95 7.55
C HIS A 43 13.58 -14.99 6.76
N ALA A 44 13.80 -15.06 5.43
CA ALA A 44 13.11 -16.00 4.54
C ALA A 44 11.56 -15.96 4.68
N HIS A 45 11.01 -14.77 4.90
CA HIS A 45 9.57 -14.55 4.95
C HIS A 45 9.07 -13.95 3.64
N ILE A 46 7.89 -14.37 3.19
CA ILE A 46 7.16 -13.68 2.12
C ILE A 46 5.88 -13.12 2.73
N ARG A 47 5.74 -11.79 2.69
CA ARG A 47 4.47 -11.13 3.04
C ARG A 47 3.61 -11.00 1.80
N ILE A 48 2.33 -11.31 1.93
CA ILE A 48 1.37 -11.30 0.83
C ILE A 48 0.19 -10.42 1.21
N TYR A 49 -0.23 -9.57 0.28
CA TYR A 49 -1.47 -8.81 0.37
C TYR A 49 -2.40 -9.26 -0.77
N ALA A 50 -3.58 -9.77 -0.39
CA ALA A 50 -4.71 -9.86 -1.31
C ALA A 50 -5.47 -8.54 -1.27
N GLY A 51 -5.32 -7.72 -2.30
CA GLY A 51 -5.99 -6.43 -2.41
C GLY A 51 -7.20 -6.48 -3.30
N MET A 52 -8.33 -5.95 -2.84
CA MET A 52 -9.59 -5.94 -3.59
C MET A 52 -10.39 -4.65 -3.37
N ARG A 53 -11.07 -4.17 -4.42
CA ARG A 53 -12.13 -3.15 -4.27
C ARG A 53 -13.41 -3.82 -3.78
N ILE A 54 -13.54 -3.89 -2.46
CA ILE A 54 -14.74 -4.36 -1.76
C ILE A 54 -15.30 -3.24 -0.88
N PRO A 55 -16.64 -3.18 -0.71
CA PRO A 55 -17.30 -2.14 0.09
C PRO A 55 -16.97 -2.32 1.59
N GLU A 56 -17.19 -1.28 2.39
CA GLU A 56 -17.08 -1.39 3.85
C GLU A 56 -18.15 -2.36 4.42
N GLY A 57 -17.82 -3.01 5.54
CA GLY A 57 -18.70 -4.00 6.18
C GLY A 57 -18.83 -5.32 5.41
N TRP A 58 -18.00 -5.53 4.38
CA TRP A 58 -17.97 -6.76 3.59
C TRP A 58 -17.70 -8.01 4.44
N GLU A 59 -16.96 -7.88 5.54
CA GLU A 59 -16.65 -8.99 6.45
C GLU A 59 -17.93 -9.62 6.98
N THR A 60 -18.83 -8.80 7.53
CA THR A 60 -20.12 -9.22 8.07
C THR A 60 -21.03 -9.79 7.00
N ILE A 61 -21.05 -9.18 5.81
CA ILE A 61 -21.91 -9.62 4.69
C ILE A 61 -21.46 -10.97 4.15
N THR A 62 -20.15 -11.22 4.10
CA THR A 62 -19.58 -12.43 3.49
C THR A 62 -19.27 -13.53 4.49
N GLY A 63 -19.37 -13.25 5.79
CA GLY A 63 -18.97 -14.18 6.86
C GLY A 63 -17.45 -14.38 6.94
N PHE A 64 -16.66 -13.45 6.42
CA PHE A 64 -15.21 -13.50 6.54
C PHE A 64 -14.79 -13.26 7.99
N ASP A 65 -13.84 -14.08 8.47
CA ASP A 65 -13.26 -13.97 9.81
C ASP A 65 -11.75 -14.21 9.74
N ALA A 66 -10.96 -13.14 9.94
CA ALA A 66 -9.50 -13.22 9.94
C ALA A 66 -8.94 -14.02 11.12
N SER A 67 -9.69 -14.17 12.21
CA SER A 67 -9.28 -14.97 13.37
C SER A 67 -9.41 -16.47 13.12
N ASN A 68 -10.22 -16.87 12.14
CA ASN A 68 -10.39 -18.24 11.69
C ASN A 68 -9.66 -18.49 10.37
N SER A 69 -8.44 -19.04 10.47
CA SER A 69 -7.57 -19.26 9.31
C SER A 69 -8.19 -20.10 8.19
N GLN A 70 -9.03 -21.09 8.54
CA GLN A 70 -9.70 -21.95 7.56
C GLN A 70 -10.77 -21.17 6.78
N ILE A 71 -11.57 -20.36 7.48
CA ILE A 71 -12.58 -19.49 6.86
C ILE A 71 -11.89 -18.44 5.98
N ALA A 72 -10.89 -17.72 6.51
CA ALA A 72 -10.17 -16.70 5.76
C ALA A 72 -9.51 -17.26 4.48
N ARG A 73 -8.83 -18.40 4.58
CA ARG A 73 -8.19 -19.07 3.44
C ARG A 73 -9.21 -19.53 2.40
N ALA A 74 -10.28 -20.21 2.82
CA ALA A 74 -11.32 -20.69 1.90
C ALA A 74 -12.01 -19.53 1.17
N TRP A 75 -12.29 -18.44 1.89
CA TRP A 75 -12.86 -17.24 1.32
C TRP A 75 -11.94 -16.61 0.26
N LEU A 76 -10.65 -16.45 0.56
CA LEU A 76 -9.66 -15.94 -0.39
C LEU A 76 -9.57 -16.82 -1.64
N LEU A 77 -9.48 -18.15 -1.49
CA LEU A 77 -9.44 -19.07 -2.62
C LEU A 77 -10.68 -18.96 -3.51
N ASN A 78 -11.86 -18.74 -2.92
CA ASN A 78 -13.08 -18.48 -3.69
C ASN A 78 -13.00 -17.14 -4.44
N GLN A 79 -12.50 -16.08 -3.81
CA GLN A 79 -12.32 -14.77 -4.48
C GLN A 79 -11.34 -14.84 -5.65
N PHE A 80 -10.29 -15.64 -5.55
CA PHE A 80 -9.28 -15.82 -6.61
C PHE A 80 -9.55 -17.05 -7.50
N SER A 81 -10.77 -17.59 -7.48
CA SER A 81 -11.14 -18.70 -8.35
C SER A 81 -10.83 -18.40 -9.84
N GLY A 82 -10.29 -19.40 -10.54
CA GLY A 82 -9.84 -19.27 -11.93
C GLY A 82 -8.43 -18.71 -12.12
N TRP A 83 -7.75 -18.28 -11.05
CA TRP A 83 -6.34 -17.89 -11.12
C TRP A 83 -5.43 -19.11 -11.23
N SER A 84 -4.20 -18.93 -11.70
CA SER A 84 -3.28 -20.05 -11.89
C SER A 84 -2.95 -20.74 -10.56
N ASN A 85 -2.76 -22.07 -10.61
CA ASN A 85 -2.43 -22.86 -9.42
C ASN A 85 -1.16 -22.36 -8.72
N SER A 86 -0.19 -21.81 -9.46
CA SER A 86 1.02 -21.23 -8.86
C SER A 86 0.73 -19.99 -8.01
N LEU A 87 -0.25 -19.17 -8.40
CA LEU A 87 -0.67 -18.02 -7.60
C LEU A 87 -1.56 -18.44 -6.44
N LEU A 88 -2.48 -19.40 -6.65
CA LEU A 88 -3.32 -19.94 -5.59
C LEU A 88 -2.50 -20.66 -4.50
N ALA A 89 -1.36 -21.23 -4.86
CA ALA A 89 -0.43 -21.84 -3.90
C ALA A 89 0.06 -20.83 -2.83
N LEU A 90 0.17 -19.54 -3.16
CA LEU A 90 0.48 -18.49 -2.18
C LEU A 90 -0.56 -18.37 -1.07
N ILE A 91 -1.83 -18.68 -1.36
CA ILE A 91 -2.94 -18.68 -0.39
C ILE A 91 -3.08 -20.05 0.28
N HIS A 92 -2.89 -21.14 -0.46
CA HIS A 92 -3.01 -22.50 0.07
C HIS A 92 -1.95 -22.82 1.13
N GLU A 93 -0.70 -22.43 0.86
CA GLU A 93 0.45 -22.81 1.68
C GLU A 93 0.79 -21.78 2.76
N CYS A 94 0.09 -20.64 2.81
CA CYS A 94 0.39 -19.60 3.79
C CYS A 94 0.15 -20.07 5.23
N ASN A 95 0.85 -19.40 6.15
CA ASN A 95 0.63 -19.57 7.58
C ASN A 95 -0.81 -19.21 7.99
N ASN A 96 -1.17 -19.52 9.22
CA ASN A 96 -2.53 -19.33 9.71
C ASN A 96 -2.83 -17.91 10.21
N ARG A 97 -2.02 -16.90 9.82
CA ARG A 97 -2.17 -15.51 10.28
C ARG A 97 -2.73 -14.66 9.16
N PHE A 98 -3.95 -14.17 9.36
CA PHE A 98 -4.62 -13.25 8.44
C PHE A 98 -4.96 -11.95 9.15
N VAL A 99 -4.85 -10.84 8.45
CA VAL A 99 -5.26 -9.52 8.95
C VAL A 99 -5.97 -8.76 7.84
N ALA A 100 -7.24 -8.41 8.06
CA ALA A 100 -7.95 -7.47 7.19
C ALA A 100 -7.55 -6.04 7.51
N ARG A 101 -7.18 -5.27 6.49
CA ARG A 101 -6.72 -3.89 6.56
C ARG A 101 -7.46 -3.05 5.53
N PRO A 102 -8.57 -2.41 5.92
CA PRO A 102 -9.19 -1.38 5.10
C PRO A 102 -8.17 -0.27 4.83
N LEU A 103 -8.11 0.19 3.58
CA LEU A 103 -7.25 1.30 3.17
C LEU A 103 -8.08 2.56 3.06
N TYR A 104 -7.65 3.59 3.78
CA TYR A 104 -8.24 4.92 3.80
C TYR A 104 -7.28 5.95 3.21
N SER A 105 -7.83 7.08 2.78
CA SER A 105 -7.08 8.23 2.32
C SER A 105 -7.84 9.51 2.64
N LEU A 106 -7.12 10.59 2.96
CA LEU A 106 -7.69 11.93 3.01
C LEU A 106 -7.98 12.43 1.58
N PRO A 107 -8.88 13.42 1.42
CA PRO A 107 -9.12 14.04 0.13
C PRO A 107 -7.85 14.64 -0.48
N ILE A 108 -7.67 14.54 -1.79
CA ILE A 108 -6.57 15.20 -2.49
C ILE A 108 -6.68 16.72 -2.29
N GLY A 109 -5.59 17.35 -1.88
CA GLY A 109 -5.55 18.78 -1.57
C GLY A 109 -6.07 19.14 -0.16
N HIS A 110 -6.27 18.13 0.71
CA HIS A 110 -6.62 18.33 2.11
C HIS A 110 -5.64 19.30 2.79
N ARG A 111 -6.21 20.31 3.44
CA ARG A 111 -5.51 21.40 4.12
C ARG A 111 -6.41 21.98 5.20
N TRP A 112 -5.83 22.74 6.11
CA TRP A 112 -6.54 23.41 7.19
C TRP A 112 -6.04 24.85 7.34
N ASP A 113 -6.86 25.68 7.99
CA ASP A 113 -6.43 27.00 8.42
C ASP A 113 -5.48 26.87 9.61
N PHE A 114 -4.46 27.73 9.65
CA PHE A 114 -3.49 27.80 10.74
C PHE A 114 -4.18 27.85 12.12
N ARG A 115 -3.65 27.06 13.07
CA ARG A 115 -4.08 27.03 14.46
C ARG A 115 -2.88 27.19 15.40
N PRO A 116 -2.85 28.23 16.26
CA PRO A 116 -1.76 28.38 17.22
C PRO A 116 -1.62 27.16 18.14
N GLY A 117 -0.37 26.72 18.34
CA GLY A 117 -0.03 25.64 19.28
C GLY A 117 -0.28 24.21 18.78
N VAL A 118 -0.74 24.01 17.54
CA VAL A 118 -0.94 22.67 16.98
C VAL A 118 -0.67 22.63 15.48
N THR A 119 -0.03 21.56 15.02
CA THR A 119 0.09 21.22 13.60
C THR A 119 0.13 19.70 13.44
N LEU A 120 0.08 19.22 12.20
CA LEU A 120 0.07 17.79 11.86
C LEU A 120 1.23 17.47 10.90
N LEU A 121 1.67 16.21 10.91
CA LEU A 121 2.67 15.66 9.98
C LEU A 121 2.36 14.19 9.66
N GLY A 122 2.94 13.67 8.58
CA GLY A 122 2.74 12.27 8.18
C GLY A 122 1.28 11.91 7.93
N ASP A 123 0.88 10.68 8.24
CA ASP A 123 -0.48 10.19 7.99
C ASP A 123 -1.57 11.03 8.68
N ALA A 124 -1.26 11.69 9.80
CA ALA A 124 -2.22 12.61 10.44
C ALA A 124 -2.54 13.83 9.55
N ALA A 125 -1.57 14.28 8.76
CA ALA A 125 -1.70 15.41 7.84
C ALA A 125 -2.23 14.99 6.45
N HIS A 126 -1.76 13.85 5.93
CA HIS A 126 -1.92 13.52 4.51
C HIS A 126 -1.96 12.01 4.23
N LEU A 127 -2.65 11.23 5.07
CA LEU A 127 -2.90 9.81 4.82
C LEU A 127 -3.33 9.55 3.36
N MET A 128 -2.58 8.69 2.68
CA MET A 128 -2.76 8.38 1.26
C MET A 128 -2.61 6.88 1.00
N SER A 129 -2.99 6.45 -0.21
CA SER A 129 -2.86 5.06 -0.62
C SER A 129 -1.39 4.61 -0.65
N PRO A 130 -1.06 3.36 -0.26
CA PRO A 130 0.31 2.86 -0.26
C PRO A 130 0.89 2.61 -1.66
N PHE A 131 0.10 2.80 -2.73
CA PHE A 131 0.51 2.50 -4.11
C PHE A 131 1.51 3.49 -4.73
N SER A 132 1.81 4.61 -4.05
CA SER A 132 2.97 5.45 -4.39
C SER A 132 4.25 5.03 -3.66
N GLY A 133 4.15 4.28 -2.55
CA GLY A 133 5.31 3.85 -1.74
C GLY A 133 5.92 4.93 -0.84
N GLU A 134 5.39 6.17 -0.83
CA GLU A 134 6.09 7.32 -0.25
C GLU A 134 5.64 7.76 1.14
N GLY A 135 4.62 7.13 1.74
CA GLY A 135 3.99 7.64 2.98
C GLY A 135 4.97 7.87 4.14
N VAL A 136 5.80 6.88 4.47
CA VAL A 136 6.78 7.00 5.57
C VAL A 136 7.91 7.97 5.25
N ASN A 137 8.38 8.01 4.00
CA ASN A 137 9.43 8.94 3.58
C ASN A 137 8.94 10.38 3.71
N LEU A 138 7.69 10.63 3.32
CA LEU A 138 7.08 11.95 3.43
C LEU A 138 6.89 12.36 4.90
N ALA A 139 6.41 11.44 5.75
CA ALA A 139 6.29 11.69 7.18
C ALA A 139 7.64 12.04 7.85
N MET A 140 8.71 11.31 7.49
CA MET A 140 10.06 11.60 7.98
C MET A 140 10.57 12.96 7.46
N PHE A 141 10.28 13.29 6.21
CA PHE A 141 10.65 14.58 5.63
C PHE A 141 9.91 15.73 6.29
N ASP A 142 8.62 15.56 6.58
CA ASP A 142 7.84 16.53 7.34
C ASP A 142 8.41 16.76 8.74
N ALA A 143 8.78 15.69 9.44
CA ALA A 143 9.37 15.79 10.78
C ALA A 143 10.69 16.59 10.74
N ALA A 144 11.54 16.35 9.74
CA ALA A 144 12.76 17.12 9.53
C ALA A 144 12.46 18.60 9.23
N LYS A 145 11.51 18.89 8.33
CA LYS A 145 11.14 20.27 7.96
C LYS A 145 10.48 21.05 9.08
N LEU A 146 9.63 20.40 9.87
CA LEU A 146 9.05 21.03 11.05
C LEU A 146 10.12 21.33 12.10
N ALA A 147 11.04 20.40 12.35
CA ALA A 147 12.14 20.62 13.29
C ALA A 147 13.07 21.77 12.84
N GLU A 148 13.42 21.83 11.55
CA GLU A 148 14.19 22.93 10.96
C GLU A 148 13.49 24.29 11.18
N ALA A 149 12.19 24.37 10.87
CA ALA A 149 11.42 25.59 11.04
C ALA A 149 11.34 26.04 12.52
N ILE A 150 11.18 25.10 13.46
CA ILE A 150 11.16 25.41 14.91
C ILE A 150 12.49 26.02 15.37
N ILE A 151 13.61 25.61 14.77
CA ILE A 151 14.95 26.12 15.12
C ILE A 151 15.20 27.49 14.47
N GLU A 152 14.71 27.70 13.25
CA GLU A 152 15.01 28.90 12.44
C GLU A 152 14.19 30.13 12.87
N TYR A 153 12.91 29.95 13.20
CA TYR A 153 12.00 31.06 13.47
C TYR A 153 11.94 31.44 14.96
N SER A 154 11.60 32.70 15.24
CA SER A 154 11.57 33.24 16.61
C SER A 154 10.30 32.88 17.37
N THR A 155 9.23 32.50 16.67
CA THR A 155 7.95 32.09 17.25
C THR A 155 7.49 30.76 16.65
N LEU A 156 6.75 29.97 17.42
CA LEU A 156 6.20 28.70 16.95
C LEU A 156 5.15 28.92 15.85
N GLU A 157 4.43 30.04 15.92
CA GLU A 157 3.44 30.45 14.94
C GLU A 157 4.08 30.66 13.56
N GLU A 158 5.20 31.39 13.50
CA GLU A 158 5.97 31.59 12.27
C GLU A 158 6.55 30.26 11.74
N ALA A 159 7.12 29.44 12.64
CA ALA A 159 7.69 28.14 12.29
C ALA A 159 6.65 27.21 11.65
N VAL A 160 5.45 27.10 12.26
CA VAL A 160 4.37 26.26 11.75
C VAL A 160 3.87 26.79 10.40
N CYS A 161 3.67 28.11 10.25
CA CYS A 161 3.25 28.68 8.97
C CYS A 161 4.27 28.42 7.86
N ALA A 162 5.57 28.52 8.16
CA ALA A 162 6.65 28.22 7.22
C ALA A 162 6.73 26.74 6.84
N TYR A 163 6.36 25.84 7.76
CA TYR A 163 6.31 24.40 7.53
C TYR A 163 5.07 23.96 6.72
N GLU A 164 3.88 24.43 7.08
CA GLU A 164 2.61 23.91 6.57
C GLU A 164 2.44 24.15 5.06
N GLY A 165 2.79 25.34 4.56
CA GLY A 165 2.64 25.69 3.14
C GLY A 165 3.33 24.70 2.20
N PRO A 166 4.66 24.53 2.30
CA PRO A 166 5.39 23.54 1.50
C PRO A 166 4.97 22.10 1.77
N MET A 167 4.52 21.77 2.99
CA MET A 167 4.01 20.43 3.31
C MET A 167 2.73 20.12 2.53
N PHE A 168 1.77 21.05 2.46
CA PHE A 168 0.53 20.87 1.70
C PHE A 168 0.79 20.64 0.21
N GLU A 169 1.72 21.39 -0.39
CA GLU A 169 2.07 21.23 -1.82
C GLU A 169 2.62 19.83 -2.11
N ARG A 170 3.57 19.36 -1.29
CA ARG A 170 4.12 18.01 -1.43
C ARG A 170 3.07 16.92 -1.21
N ALA A 171 2.24 17.10 -0.18
CA ALA A 171 1.17 16.18 0.16
C ALA A 171 0.16 16.01 -0.98
N GLU A 172 -0.22 17.11 -1.64
CA GLU A 172 -1.15 17.05 -2.78
C GLU A 172 -0.56 16.28 -3.97
N ILE A 173 0.70 16.52 -4.31
CA ILE A 173 1.41 15.81 -5.39
C ILE A 173 1.47 14.31 -5.07
N ALA A 174 1.90 13.96 -3.85
CA ALA A 174 2.02 12.57 -3.42
C ALA A 174 0.67 11.85 -3.39
N ALA A 175 -0.39 12.50 -2.86
CA ALA A 175 -1.73 11.93 -2.81
C ALA A 175 -2.31 11.69 -4.21
N ARG A 176 -2.05 12.59 -5.17
CA ARG A 176 -2.46 12.41 -6.57
C ARG A 176 -1.78 11.20 -7.20
N GLY A 177 -0.45 11.11 -7.06
CA GLY A 177 0.32 9.96 -7.57
C GLY A 177 -0.12 8.63 -6.94
N ALA A 178 -0.38 8.62 -5.62
CA ALA A 178 -0.88 7.46 -4.90
C ALA A 178 -2.26 6.99 -5.41
N ASN A 179 -3.17 7.95 -5.63
CA ASN A 179 -4.51 7.65 -6.13
C ASN A 179 -4.48 7.13 -7.58
N GLU A 180 -3.64 7.72 -8.44
CA GLU A 180 -3.43 7.25 -9.81
C GLU A 180 -2.80 5.84 -9.84
N GLY A 181 -1.78 5.58 -9.02
CA GLY A 181 -1.16 4.26 -8.89
C GLY A 181 -2.18 3.19 -8.48
N LEU A 182 -2.99 3.48 -7.47
CA LEU A 182 -4.07 2.60 -7.04
C LEU A 182 -5.11 2.38 -8.16
N ALA A 183 -5.52 3.44 -8.84
CA ALA A 183 -6.49 3.38 -9.93
C ALA A 183 -5.99 2.55 -11.12
N LYS A 184 -4.67 2.48 -11.36
CA LYS A 184 -4.05 1.66 -12.41
C LYS A 184 -3.78 0.22 -11.98
N ALA A 185 -3.46 0.00 -10.71
CA ALA A 185 -3.07 -1.32 -10.20
C ALA A 185 -4.28 -2.22 -9.91
N ILE A 186 -5.33 -1.64 -9.32
CA ILE A 186 -6.51 -2.37 -8.89
C ILE A 186 -7.68 -1.79 -9.67
N ALA A 187 -7.85 -2.29 -10.89
CA ALA A 187 -8.77 -1.76 -11.89
C ALA A 187 -9.52 -2.90 -12.62
N PRO A 188 -10.69 -2.65 -13.22
CA PRO A 188 -11.42 -3.67 -13.98
C PRO A 188 -10.59 -4.24 -15.15
N ASP A 189 -9.74 -3.42 -15.75
CA ASP A 189 -8.89 -3.74 -16.90
C ASP A 189 -7.43 -4.03 -16.52
N ALA A 190 -7.13 -4.21 -15.23
CA ALA A 190 -5.81 -4.64 -14.78
C ALA A 190 -5.40 -5.94 -15.50
N PRO A 191 -4.14 -6.09 -15.95
CA PRO A 191 -2.98 -5.26 -15.60
C PRO A 191 -2.67 -4.12 -16.59
N ALA A 192 -3.57 -3.73 -17.50
CA ALA A 192 -3.27 -2.82 -18.61
C ALA A 192 -2.61 -1.50 -18.18
N GLY A 193 -3.19 -0.81 -17.19
CA GLY A 193 -2.65 0.47 -16.69
C GLY A 193 -1.27 0.34 -16.02
N THR A 194 -1.03 -0.76 -15.31
CA THR A 194 0.28 -1.03 -14.68
C THR A 194 1.34 -1.36 -15.73
N LEU A 195 0.99 -2.14 -16.76
CA LEU A 195 1.90 -2.46 -17.86
C LEU A 195 2.27 -1.22 -18.68
N ALA A 196 1.31 -0.33 -18.95
CA ALA A 196 1.57 0.93 -19.62
C ALA A 196 2.58 1.78 -18.85
N PHE A 197 2.38 1.94 -17.54
CA PHE A 197 3.31 2.66 -16.67
C PHE A 197 4.75 2.11 -16.73
N PHE A 198 4.93 0.79 -16.58
CA PHE A 198 6.28 0.21 -16.63
C PHE A 198 6.94 0.36 -18.01
N ARG A 199 6.15 0.31 -19.10
CA ARG A 199 6.69 0.55 -20.45
C ARG A 199 7.20 1.98 -20.61
N GLU A 200 6.47 2.96 -20.09
CA GLU A 200 6.89 4.37 -20.10
C GLU A 200 8.18 4.58 -19.30
N VAL A 201 8.26 4.03 -18.09
CA VAL A 201 9.45 4.13 -17.24
C VAL A 201 10.67 3.50 -17.90
N MET A 202 10.52 2.30 -18.47
CA MET A 202 11.61 1.61 -19.15
C MET A 202 12.09 2.35 -20.41
N ALA A 203 11.17 2.97 -21.16
CA ALA A 203 11.52 3.78 -22.31
C ALA A 203 12.35 5.02 -21.89
N ALA A 204 11.91 5.73 -20.84
CA ALA A 204 12.61 6.90 -20.33
C ALA A 204 14.02 6.58 -19.80
N GLN A 205 14.24 5.38 -19.24
CA GLN A 205 15.56 4.93 -18.79
C GLN A 205 16.49 4.50 -19.94
N SER A 206 15.95 4.11 -21.10
CA SER A 206 16.75 3.75 -22.28
C SER A 206 17.27 4.94 -23.08
N GLU A 207 16.77 6.14 -22.78
CA GLU A 207 17.18 7.41 -23.40
C GLU A 207 18.25 8.18 -22.59
N GLN A 208 18.68 7.63 -21.44
CA GLN A 208 19.77 8.16 -20.58
C GLN A 208 21.03 7.30 -20.67
#